data_AF-A0A3A8YY26-F1
#
_entry.id   AF-A0A3A8YY26-F1
#
_cell.length_a   1.000
_cell.length_b   1.000
_cell.length_c   1.000
_cell.angle_alpha   90.00
_cell.angle_beta   90.00
_cell.angle_gamma   90.00
#
_symmetry.space_group_name_H-M   'P 1'
#
loop_
_entity.id
_entity.type
_entity.pdbx_description
1 polymer ?
#
loop_
_entity_poly.entity_id
_entity_poly.type
_entity_poly.pdbx_seq_one_letter_code
_entity_poly.pdbx_strand_id
1 'polypeptide(L)'
;MGLFDRFKKRPPEPAPKSQWPKPPKEDTMALLLMDRVLESIDPAIEHLQKTFGDQSVGDIDRSHPQVPAFTVTVDGLEFWCSYLPMPVPKEDRDIAAMAQYDLFLGPEEQEAFRKHKSFWVIAQKGAGKTLEGKRRACWDFSLVCAALLELEGAVGASVTNTALLVSKASYLSRRAQMEEVGRDDPDWFPVPLWVWSYRGLSEEKPTIQTQGLAEFGLPELGFFDPELPAQDILNYLFTMASWQITGKQLYRDMALIPLTEETEVVSKQDAETIFFIGG
;
A
#
# COMPACT_ATOMS: atom_id res chain seq x y z
N MET A 1 -59.13 -3.76 15.61
CA MET A 1 -57.94 -3.98 14.77
C MET A 1 -56.72 -3.73 15.63
N GLY A 2 -55.87 -4.75 15.81
CA GLY A 2 -55.03 -4.91 17.00
C GLY A 2 -53.77 -4.04 17.07
N LEU A 3 -53.40 -3.70 18.31
CA LEU A 3 -52.18 -3.00 18.75
C LEU A 3 -50.84 -3.71 18.39
N PHE A 4 -50.89 -4.82 17.66
CA PHE A 4 -49.72 -5.63 17.29
C PHE A 4 -49.18 -5.36 15.86
N ASP A 5 -49.87 -4.57 15.03
CA ASP A 5 -49.38 -4.26 13.67
C ASP A 5 -48.20 -3.25 13.65
N ARG A 6 -47.89 -2.61 14.79
CA ARG A 6 -46.75 -1.68 14.94
C ARG A 6 -45.39 -2.37 15.17
N PHE A 7 -45.35 -3.69 15.32
CA PHE A 7 -44.12 -4.48 15.54
C PHE A 7 -43.70 -5.33 14.34
N LYS A 8 -44.27 -5.09 13.14
CA LYS A 8 -43.68 -5.66 11.92
C LYS A 8 -42.42 -4.88 11.59
N LYS A 9 -41.25 -5.39 12.03
CA LYS A 9 -39.95 -4.99 11.50
C LYS A 9 -40.08 -5.01 9.98
N ARG A 10 -39.78 -3.88 9.34
CA ARG A 10 -39.56 -3.87 7.89
C ARG A 10 -38.57 -4.99 7.60
N PRO A 11 -38.80 -5.84 6.57
CA PRO A 11 -37.75 -6.74 6.13
C PRO A 11 -36.51 -5.87 5.91
N PRO A 12 -35.32 -6.29 6.41
CA PRO A 12 -34.10 -5.54 6.16
C PRO A 12 -34.03 -5.30 4.65
N GLU A 13 -33.84 -4.05 4.25
CA GLU A 13 -33.56 -3.75 2.85
C GLU A 13 -32.43 -4.68 2.41
N PRO A 14 -32.56 -5.37 1.25
CA PRO A 14 -31.50 -6.22 0.77
C PRO A 14 -30.23 -5.38 0.72
N ALA A 15 -29.18 -5.87 1.38
CA ALA A 15 -27.88 -5.20 1.37
C ALA A 15 -27.56 -4.86 -0.10
N PRO A 16 -27.15 -3.61 -0.40
CA PRO A 16 -26.85 -3.23 -1.77
C PRO A 16 -25.89 -4.25 -2.36
N LYS A 17 -26.23 -4.80 -3.54
CA LYS A 17 -25.36 -5.75 -4.23
C LYS A 17 -23.95 -5.18 -4.27
N SER A 18 -22.99 -5.93 -3.73
CA SER A 18 -21.58 -5.56 -3.66
C SER A 18 -21.12 -4.99 -5.00
N GLN A 19 -20.72 -3.72 -5.02
CA GLN A 19 -20.33 -2.98 -6.23
C GLN A 19 -18.88 -3.25 -6.65
N TRP A 20 -18.28 -4.33 -6.16
CA TRP A 20 -16.90 -4.70 -6.41
C TRP A 20 -16.76 -5.67 -7.59
N PRO A 21 -15.67 -5.57 -8.38
CA PRO A 21 -14.62 -4.57 -8.29
C PRO A 21 -15.09 -3.20 -8.81
N LYS A 22 -14.53 -2.13 -8.24
CA LYS A 22 -14.67 -0.75 -8.74
C LYS A 22 -13.50 -0.45 -9.69
N PRO A 23 -13.56 0.61 -10.52
CA PRO A 23 -12.38 1.07 -11.22
C PRO A 23 -11.25 1.42 -10.23
N PRO A 24 -10.00 1.00 -10.48
CA PRO A 24 -8.87 1.39 -9.64
C PRO A 24 -8.62 2.90 -9.68
N LYS A 25 -7.84 3.40 -8.73
CA LYS A 25 -7.33 4.77 -8.76
C LYS A 25 -6.25 4.88 -9.82
N GLU A 26 -6.48 5.78 -10.78
CA GLU A 26 -5.65 5.91 -11.97
C GLU A 26 -4.19 6.27 -11.66
N ASP A 27 -3.98 7.16 -10.69
CA ASP A 27 -2.66 7.65 -10.29
C ASP A 27 -2.13 6.94 -9.05
N THR A 28 -0.80 6.86 -8.92
CA THR A 28 -0.10 6.29 -7.79
C THR A 28 0.94 7.28 -7.28
N MET A 29 1.03 7.49 -5.97
CA MET A 29 1.98 8.45 -5.38
C MET A 29 2.51 7.95 -4.04
N ALA A 30 3.78 8.25 -3.78
CA ALA A 30 4.42 8.02 -2.49
C ALA A 30 5.47 9.09 -2.20
N LEU A 31 5.79 9.22 -0.93
CA LEU A 31 6.91 10.02 -0.44
C LEU A 31 8.06 9.09 -0.05
N LEU A 32 9.28 9.36 -0.50
CA LEU A 32 10.47 8.66 -0.05
C LEU A 32 11.27 9.57 0.85
N LEU A 33 11.43 9.18 2.11
CA LEU A 33 12.00 10.03 3.16
C LEU A 33 13.51 9.83 3.28
N MET A 34 14.21 10.92 3.59
CA MET A 34 15.66 10.96 3.80
C MET A 34 15.99 11.57 5.16
N ASP A 35 17.05 11.08 5.81
CA ASP A 35 17.55 11.55 7.12
C ASP A 35 18.43 12.82 7.04
N ARG A 36 18.66 13.28 5.80
CA ARG A 36 19.56 14.37 5.43
C ARG A 36 18.95 15.21 4.32
N VAL A 37 19.50 16.40 4.11
CA VAL A 37 19.29 17.17 2.88
C VAL A 37 20.40 16.78 1.91
N LEU A 38 20.04 16.49 0.67
CA LEU A 38 20.98 16.15 -0.40
C LEU A 38 21.66 17.41 -0.91
N GLU A 39 22.98 17.34 -1.12
CA GLU A 39 23.74 18.43 -1.73
C GLU A 39 23.45 18.55 -3.24
N SER A 40 23.21 17.42 -3.89
CA SER A 40 22.77 17.31 -5.29
C SER A 40 21.92 16.06 -5.49
N ILE A 41 21.07 16.08 -6.52
CA ILE A 41 20.32 14.91 -6.99
C ILE A 41 21.09 14.05 -8.01
N ASP A 42 22.28 14.47 -8.44
CA ASP A 42 23.08 13.74 -9.43
C ASP A 42 23.34 12.28 -9.04
N PRO A 43 23.67 11.92 -7.77
CA PRO A 43 23.83 10.52 -7.39
C PRO A 43 22.56 9.69 -7.56
N ALA A 44 21.37 10.30 -7.39
CA ALA A 44 20.11 9.61 -7.63
C ALA A 44 19.89 9.35 -9.11
N ILE A 45 20.20 10.32 -9.97
CA ILE A 45 20.10 10.19 -11.43
C ILE A 45 21.05 9.11 -11.95
N GLU A 46 22.33 9.17 -11.56
CA GLU A 46 23.34 8.18 -11.95
C GLU A 46 22.94 6.77 -11.51
N HIS A 47 22.41 6.64 -10.28
CA HIS A 47 21.94 5.36 -9.77
C HIS A 47 20.73 4.84 -10.55
N LEU A 48 19.74 5.69 -10.84
CA LEU A 48 18.57 5.31 -11.65
C LEU A 48 18.96 4.91 -13.07
N GLN A 49 19.87 5.65 -13.71
CA GLN A 49 20.39 5.31 -15.04
C GLN A 49 21.14 3.98 -15.03
N LYS A 50 21.95 3.73 -14.01
CA LYS A 50 22.64 2.44 -13.85
C LYS A 50 21.65 1.28 -13.68
N THR A 51 20.56 1.50 -12.94
CA THR A 51 19.58 0.47 -12.60
C THR A 51 18.59 0.19 -13.73
N PHE A 52 18.15 1.22 -14.46
CA PHE A 52 17.10 1.11 -15.49
C PHE A 52 17.58 1.39 -16.93
N GLY A 53 18.85 1.74 -17.11
CA GLY A 53 19.49 2.06 -18.39
C GLY A 53 19.71 3.57 -18.58
N ASP A 54 20.71 3.94 -19.38
CA ASP A 54 21.18 5.33 -19.55
C ASP A 54 20.10 6.31 -20.02
N GLN A 55 19.09 5.82 -20.75
CA GLN A 55 17.97 6.61 -21.27
C GLN A 55 16.73 6.62 -20.36
N SER A 56 16.81 6.01 -19.17
CA SER A 56 15.66 5.94 -18.26
C SER A 56 15.31 7.29 -17.65
N VAL A 57 16.29 8.16 -17.40
CA VAL A 57 16.05 9.50 -16.84
C VAL A 57 15.87 10.51 -17.96
N GLY A 58 14.76 11.24 -17.92
CA GLY A 58 14.43 12.31 -18.86
C GLY A 58 15.13 13.63 -18.52
N ASP A 59 14.62 14.72 -19.10
CA ASP A 59 15.14 16.06 -18.85
C ASP A 59 14.98 16.44 -17.37
N ILE A 60 16.01 17.09 -16.82
CA ILE A 60 16.07 17.51 -15.43
C ILE A 60 15.69 18.99 -15.36
N ASP A 61 14.56 19.29 -14.75
CA ASP A 61 14.16 20.65 -14.40
C ASP A 61 14.96 21.12 -13.17
N ARG A 62 15.78 22.15 -13.40
CA ARG A 62 16.54 22.89 -12.37
C ARG A 62 16.16 24.36 -12.32
N SER A 63 15.00 24.72 -12.87
CA SER A 63 14.51 26.11 -12.89
C SER A 63 14.32 26.67 -11.47
N HIS A 64 13.95 25.81 -10.51
CA HIS A 64 14.00 26.12 -9.10
C HIS A 64 15.30 25.60 -8.45
N PRO A 65 16.11 26.46 -7.81
CA PRO A 65 17.44 26.08 -7.32
C PRO A 65 17.43 25.05 -6.19
N GLN A 66 16.28 24.82 -5.55
CA GLN A 66 16.15 23.94 -4.40
C GLN A 66 15.19 22.77 -4.61
N VAL A 67 14.41 22.77 -5.70
CA VAL A 67 13.35 21.76 -5.92
C VAL A 67 13.51 21.21 -7.33
N PRO A 68 14.57 20.42 -7.57
CA PRO A 68 14.77 19.83 -8.89
C PRO A 68 13.75 18.72 -9.12
N ALA A 69 13.35 18.57 -10.37
CA ALA A 69 12.43 17.52 -10.80
C ALA A 69 12.92 16.87 -12.09
N PHE A 70 12.57 15.61 -12.28
CA PHE A 70 12.86 14.86 -13.51
C PHE A 70 11.85 13.74 -13.67
N THR A 71 11.83 13.12 -14.84
CA THR A 71 11.06 11.91 -15.08
C THR A 71 11.97 10.69 -15.16
N VAL A 72 11.46 9.54 -14.74
CA VAL A 72 12.09 8.22 -14.92
C VAL A 72 11.13 7.36 -15.72
N THR A 73 11.62 6.69 -16.76
CA THR A 73 10.86 5.72 -17.54
C THR A 73 11.31 4.32 -17.20
N VAL A 74 10.41 3.49 -16.67
CA VAL A 74 10.65 2.06 -16.39
C VAL A 74 9.58 1.26 -17.11
N ASP A 75 10.00 0.32 -17.96
CA ASP A 75 9.12 -0.48 -18.82
C ASP A 75 8.13 0.36 -19.66
N GLY A 76 8.44 1.62 -19.96
CA GLY A 76 7.53 2.51 -20.71
C GLY A 76 6.41 3.13 -19.86
N LEU A 77 6.49 3.03 -18.52
CA LEU A 77 5.76 3.88 -17.60
C LEU A 77 6.64 5.05 -17.15
N GLU A 78 6.07 6.25 -17.16
CA GLU A 78 6.74 7.46 -16.70
C GLU A 78 6.41 7.75 -15.22
N PHE A 79 7.45 8.04 -14.45
CA PHE A 79 7.43 8.40 -13.04
C PHE A 79 7.99 9.81 -12.88
N TRP A 80 7.23 10.67 -12.24
CA TRP A 80 7.61 12.05 -11.92
C TRP A 80 8.28 12.07 -10.56
N CYS A 81 9.55 12.47 -10.51
CA CYS A 81 10.35 12.55 -9.30
C CYS A 81 10.67 14.01 -9.00
N SER A 82 10.27 14.50 -7.83
CA SER A 82 10.61 15.85 -7.34
C SER A 82 11.24 15.76 -5.97
N TYR A 83 12.36 16.46 -5.77
CA TYR A 83 13.06 16.48 -4.50
C TYR A 83 12.73 17.74 -3.71
N LEU A 84 12.38 17.58 -2.43
CA LEU A 84 12.12 18.69 -1.52
C LEU A 84 13.11 18.65 -0.34
N PRO A 85 13.98 19.68 -0.18
CA PRO A 85 15.01 19.73 0.85
C PRO A 85 14.46 20.21 2.21
N MET A 86 13.34 19.65 2.63
CA MET A 86 12.65 19.97 3.88
C MET A 86 11.89 18.75 4.39
N PRO A 87 11.61 18.63 5.70
CA PRO A 87 10.74 17.57 6.19
C PRO A 87 9.34 17.69 5.56
N VAL A 88 8.63 16.57 5.49
CA VAL A 88 7.23 16.53 5.05
C VAL A 88 6.42 17.45 5.97
N PRO A 89 5.68 18.45 5.42
CA PRO A 89 4.82 19.31 6.23
C PRO A 89 3.80 18.49 7.00
N LYS A 90 3.63 18.79 8.29
CA LYS A 90 2.73 18.05 9.18
C LYS A 90 1.26 18.17 8.72
N GLU A 91 0.91 19.31 8.14
CA GLU A 91 -0.40 19.61 7.59
C GLU A 91 -0.75 18.73 6.39
N ASP A 92 0.26 18.35 5.60
CA ASP A 92 0.11 17.43 4.48
C ASP A 92 0.11 15.98 4.97
N ARG A 93 1.04 15.65 5.89
CA ARG A 93 1.15 14.31 6.46
C ARG A 93 1.92 14.25 7.77
N ASP A 94 1.26 13.79 8.83
CA ASP A 94 1.87 13.60 10.15
C ASP A 94 2.66 12.28 10.24
N ILE A 95 3.83 12.24 9.59
CA ILE A 95 4.74 11.07 9.60
C ILE A 95 5.10 10.66 11.03
N ALA A 96 5.23 11.62 11.95
CA ALA A 96 5.62 11.35 13.31
C ALA A 96 4.54 10.58 14.09
N ALA A 97 3.26 10.97 13.93
CA ALA A 97 2.14 10.23 14.48
C ALA A 97 2.00 8.84 13.83
N MET A 98 2.14 8.75 12.51
CA MET A 98 2.07 7.47 11.79
C MET A 98 3.13 6.48 12.29
N ALA A 99 4.38 6.92 12.43
CA ALA A 99 5.50 6.08 12.89
C ALA A 99 5.32 5.59 14.34
N GLN A 100 4.51 6.24 15.17
CA GLN A 100 4.23 5.79 16.53
C GLN A 100 3.34 4.55 16.58
N TYR A 101 2.45 4.37 15.61
CA TYR A 101 1.46 3.29 15.60
C TYR A 101 1.77 2.23 14.54
N ASP A 102 2.91 2.34 13.86
CA ASP A 102 3.34 1.36 12.87
C ASP A 102 3.83 0.07 13.55
N LEU A 103 3.22 -1.05 13.17
CA LEU A 103 3.48 -2.37 13.74
C LEU A 103 4.77 -3.02 13.21
N PHE A 104 5.30 -2.53 12.09
CA PHE A 104 6.42 -3.13 11.37
C PHE A 104 7.72 -2.34 11.51
N LEU A 105 7.67 -1.11 12.00
CA LEU A 105 8.85 -0.30 12.28
C LEU A 105 9.46 -0.61 13.65
N GLY A 106 10.75 -0.97 13.66
CA GLY A 106 11.54 -1.04 14.88
C GLY A 106 11.83 0.35 15.48
N PRO A 107 12.27 0.45 16.76
CA PRO A 107 12.45 1.74 17.43
C PRO A 107 13.39 2.72 16.71
N GLU A 108 14.48 2.22 16.12
CA GLU A 108 15.43 3.06 15.36
C GLU A 108 14.81 3.56 14.04
N GLU A 109 14.05 2.71 13.36
CA GLU A 109 13.36 3.09 12.12
C GLU A 109 12.26 4.12 12.43
N GLN A 110 11.46 3.91 13.47
CA GLN A 110 10.45 4.90 13.90
C GLN A 110 11.08 6.27 14.16
N GLU A 111 12.24 6.28 14.82
CA GLU A 111 12.95 7.53 15.12
C GLU A 111 13.51 8.18 13.84
N ALA A 112 14.03 7.40 12.90
CA ALA A 112 14.48 7.89 11.60
C ALA A 112 13.32 8.51 10.80
N PHE A 113 12.14 7.87 10.80
CA PHE A 113 10.93 8.42 10.19
C PHE A 113 10.50 9.73 10.87
N ARG A 114 10.49 9.81 12.21
CA ARG A 114 10.14 11.05 12.93
C ARG A 114 11.10 12.21 12.66
N LYS A 115 12.39 11.90 12.43
CA LYS A 115 13.48 12.88 12.27
C LYS A 115 13.93 13.08 10.82
N HIS A 116 13.19 12.57 9.83
CA HIS A 116 13.51 12.80 8.43
C HIS A 116 13.62 14.30 8.12
N LYS A 117 14.50 14.65 7.18
CA LYS A 117 14.88 16.05 6.90
C LYS A 117 14.57 16.49 5.49
N SER A 118 14.40 15.55 4.57
CA SER A 118 14.01 15.80 3.19
C SER A 118 13.23 14.62 2.63
N PHE A 119 12.60 14.81 1.48
CA PHE A 119 11.88 13.73 0.83
C PHE A 119 11.80 13.91 -0.68
N TRP A 120 11.55 12.80 -1.36
CA TRP A 120 11.14 12.75 -2.76
C TRP A 120 9.63 12.60 -2.84
N VAL A 121 8.99 13.35 -3.73
CA VAL A 121 7.64 13.04 -4.22
C VAL A 121 7.81 12.24 -5.50
N ILE A 122 7.24 11.03 -5.52
CA ILE A 122 7.25 10.16 -6.69
C ILE A 122 5.79 9.94 -7.09
N ALA A 123 5.47 10.21 -8.36
CA ALA A 123 4.12 10.03 -8.88
C ALA A 123 4.13 9.30 -10.23
N GLN A 124 3.21 8.37 -10.40
CA GLN A 124 2.91 7.70 -11.65
C GLN A 124 1.48 8.11 -12.02
N LYS A 125 1.28 8.65 -13.23
CA LYS A 125 -0.04 9.10 -13.69
C LYS A 125 -0.61 8.18 -14.75
N GLY A 126 -1.91 7.91 -14.70
CA GLY A 126 -2.62 7.38 -15.86
C GLY A 126 -2.57 5.87 -16.10
N ALA A 127 -1.76 5.10 -15.36
CA ALA A 127 -1.62 3.66 -15.64
C ALA A 127 -2.66 2.79 -14.92
N GLY A 128 -3.30 3.29 -13.85
CA GLY A 128 -4.28 2.57 -13.06
C GLY A 128 -5.68 2.45 -13.67
N LYS A 129 -5.82 2.45 -15.00
CA LYS A 129 -7.14 2.38 -15.68
C LYS A 129 -7.79 0.99 -15.61
N THR A 130 -6.98 -0.04 -15.42
CA THR A 130 -7.39 -1.43 -15.21
C THR A 130 -6.66 -1.99 -13.99
N LEU A 131 -7.17 -3.08 -13.40
CA LEU A 131 -6.49 -3.73 -12.28
C LEU A 131 -5.07 -4.17 -12.67
N GLU A 132 -4.91 -4.76 -13.85
CA GLU A 132 -3.61 -5.15 -14.39
C GLU A 132 -2.68 -3.94 -14.57
N GLY A 133 -3.19 -2.84 -15.12
CA GLY A 133 -2.45 -1.59 -15.28
C GLY A 133 -2.00 -1.00 -13.95
N LYS A 134 -2.88 -0.99 -12.93
CA LYS A 134 -2.55 -0.55 -11.57
C LYS A 134 -1.51 -1.47 -10.92
N ARG A 135 -1.67 -2.79 -11.04
CA ARG A 135 -0.71 -3.78 -10.55
C ARG A 135 0.67 -3.56 -11.15
N ARG A 136 0.74 -3.38 -12.46
CA ARG A 136 1.99 -3.07 -13.18
C ARG A 136 2.59 -1.75 -12.71
N ALA A 137 1.79 -0.69 -12.60
CA ALA A 137 2.24 0.60 -12.13
C ALA A 137 2.83 0.51 -10.73
N CYS A 138 2.15 -0.14 -9.78
CA CYS A 138 2.65 -0.34 -8.43
C CYS A 138 3.92 -1.22 -8.39
N TRP A 139 4.01 -2.26 -9.25
CA TRP A 139 5.22 -3.06 -9.37
C TRP A 139 6.42 -2.21 -9.78
N ASP A 140 6.31 -1.52 -10.91
CA ASP A 140 7.40 -0.70 -11.48
C ASP A 140 7.72 0.49 -10.56
N PHE A 141 6.70 1.07 -9.90
CA PHE A 141 6.89 2.10 -8.88
C PHE A 141 7.72 1.58 -7.70
N SER A 142 7.46 0.36 -7.23
CA SER A 142 8.27 -0.26 -6.17
C SER A 142 9.72 -0.45 -6.60
N LEU A 143 10.00 -0.68 -7.88
CA LEU A 143 11.38 -0.72 -8.38
C LEU A 143 12.07 0.65 -8.28
N VAL A 144 11.39 1.71 -8.71
CA VAL A 144 11.91 3.08 -8.64
C VAL A 144 12.16 3.48 -7.17
N CYS A 145 11.23 3.19 -6.27
CA CYS A 145 11.41 3.42 -4.85
C CYS A 145 12.58 2.62 -4.28
N ALA A 146 12.72 1.34 -4.62
CA ALA A 146 13.83 0.52 -4.15
C ALA A 146 15.18 1.11 -4.56
N ALA A 147 15.34 1.50 -5.84
CA ALA A 147 16.56 2.15 -6.33
C ALA A 147 16.89 3.44 -5.57
N LEU A 148 15.90 4.31 -5.36
CA LEU A 148 16.11 5.54 -4.58
C LEU A 148 16.38 5.26 -3.09
N LEU A 149 15.84 4.16 -2.54
CA LEU A 149 16.10 3.74 -1.16
C LEU A 149 17.51 3.16 -0.98
N GLU A 150 18.22 2.78 -2.05
CA GLU A 150 19.63 2.38 -1.96
C GLU A 150 20.56 3.56 -1.65
N LEU A 151 20.12 4.79 -1.92
CA LEU A 151 20.88 6.00 -1.65
C LEU A 151 21.22 6.16 -0.17
N GLU A 152 22.33 6.85 0.08
CA GLU A 152 22.78 7.16 1.42
C GLU A 152 21.80 8.10 2.12
N GLY A 153 21.45 7.78 3.36
CA GLY A 153 20.48 8.57 4.15
C GLY A 153 19.02 8.29 3.84
N ALA A 154 18.70 7.36 2.93
CA ALA A 154 17.33 6.96 2.71
C ALA A 154 16.74 6.22 3.93
N VAL A 155 15.54 6.61 4.35
CA VAL A 155 14.85 6.10 5.55
C VAL A 155 13.80 5.06 5.20
N GLY A 156 12.94 5.37 4.23
CA GLY A 156 11.80 4.54 3.87
C GLY A 156 10.77 5.30 3.03
N ALA A 157 9.62 4.67 2.80
CA ALA A 157 8.56 5.22 1.97
C ALA A 157 7.25 5.40 2.75
N SER A 158 6.42 6.34 2.29
CA SER A 158 5.10 6.66 2.83
C SER A 158 4.09 6.77 1.69
N VAL A 159 3.12 5.85 1.61
CA VAL A 159 2.20 5.73 0.45
C VAL A 159 0.99 6.63 0.62
N THR A 160 0.75 7.62 -0.26
CA THR A 160 -0.09 8.80 0.06
C THR A 160 -1.56 8.54 0.40
N ASN A 161 -2.14 7.45 -0.07
CA ASN A 161 -3.56 7.13 0.17
C ASN A 161 -3.81 6.11 1.30
N THR A 162 -2.79 5.82 2.10
CA THR A 162 -2.87 4.89 3.24
C THR A 162 -2.17 5.48 4.46
N ALA A 163 -2.23 4.85 5.62
CA ALA A 163 -1.32 5.19 6.73
C ALA A 163 0.02 4.40 6.68
N LEU A 164 0.33 3.74 5.56
CA LEU A 164 1.49 2.87 5.42
C LEU A 164 2.83 3.64 5.48
N LEU A 165 3.70 3.19 6.37
CA LEU A 165 5.14 3.46 6.32
C LEU A 165 5.89 2.15 6.05
N VAL A 166 6.90 2.20 5.20
CA VAL A 166 7.73 1.03 4.87
C VAL A 166 9.19 1.41 5.02
N SER A 167 9.89 0.78 5.96
CA SER A 167 11.32 1.05 6.16
C SER A 167 12.14 0.66 4.94
N LYS A 168 13.30 1.31 4.77
CA LYS A 168 14.30 0.94 3.76
C LYS A 168 14.60 -0.56 3.77
N ALA A 169 14.85 -1.13 4.95
CA ALA A 169 15.17 -2.56 5.09
C ALA A 169 14.02 -3.45 4.59
N SER A 170 12.79 -3.15 5.00
CA SER A 170 11.60 -3.88 4.56
C SER A 170 11.40 -3.75 3.05
N TYR A 171 11.57 -2.55 2.49
CA TYR A 171 11.39 -2.29 1.07
C TYR A 171 12.39 -3.09 0.22
N LEU A 172 13.67 -3.05 0.58
CA LEU A 172 14.73 -3.78 -0.14
C LEU A 172 14.58 -5.30 0.00
N SER A 173 14.12 -5.79 1.16
CA SER A 173 13.79 -7.22 1.33
C SER A 173 12.66 -7.65 0.39
N ARG A 174 11.61 -6.83 0.23
CA ARG A 174 10.53 -7.11 -0.73
C ARG A 174 11.00 -6.99 -2.17
N ARG A 175 11.90 -6.05 -2.48
CA ARG A 175 12.51 -5.94 -3.81
C ARG A 175 13.24 -7.23 -4.21
N ALA A 176 14.02 -7.83 -3.30
CA ALA A 176 14.66 -9.12 -3.57
C ALA A 176 13.65 -10.23 -3.88
N GLN A 177 12.54 -10.31 -3.12
CA GLN A 177 11.46 -11.27 -3.40
C GLN A 177 10.80 -11.01 -4.76
N MET A 178 10.62 -9.75 -5.16
CA MET A 178 10.10 -9.40 -6.48
C MET A 178 11.00 -9.93 -7.62
N GLU A 179 12.32 -9.94 -7.43
CA GLU A 179 13.27 -10.48 -8.42
C GLU A 179 13.19 -12.00 -8.54
N GLU A 180 12.98 -12.71 -7.42
CA GLU A 180 12.87 -14.17 -7.39
C GLU A 180 11.55 -14.66 -8.00
N VAL A 181 10.44 -14.01 -7.67
CA VAL A 181 9.09 -14.46 -8.06
C VAL A 181 8.69 -13.98 -9.45
N GLY A 182 9.03 -12.73 -9.79
CA GLY A 182 8.65 -12.10 -11.06
C GLY A 182 7.23 -11.51 -11.05
N ARG A 183 7.00 -10.57 -11.97
CA ARG A 183 5.79 -9.72 -12.03
C ARG A 183 4.50 -10.48 -12.37
N ASP A 184 4.62 -11.53 -13.18
CA ASP A 184 3.48 -12.21 -13.78
C ASP A 184 3.01 -13.43 -12.97
N ASP A 185 3.59 -13.65 -11.79
CA ASP A 185 3.16 -14.72 -10.89
C ASP A 185 1.68 -14.48 -10.47
N PRO A 186 0.79 -15.47 -10.65
CA PRO A 186 -0.63 -15.31 -10.35
C PRO A 186 -0.94 -15.33 -8.84
N ASP A 187 0.01 -15.77 -8.01
CA ASP A 187 -0.19 -16.02 -6.59
C ASP A 187 0.43 -14.92 -5.73
N TRP A 188 1.31 -14.11 -6.31
CA TRP A 188 2.15 -13.19 -5.56
C TRP A 188 2.16 -11.74 -6.07
N PHE A 189 2.04 -10.82 -5.13
CA PHE A 189 2.23 -9.38 -5.29
C PHE A 189 2.88 -8.85 -4.00
N PRO A 190 3.75 -7.81 -4.04
CA PRO A 190 4.38 -7.26 -2.84
C PRO A 190 3.41 -6.39 -2.03
N VAL A 191 2.36 -7.01 -1.49
CA VAL A 191 1.28 -6.37 -0.72
C VAL A 191 1.80 -5.44 0.38
N PRO A 192 2.82 -5.80 1.19
CA PRO A 192 3.30 -4.95 2.28
C PRO A 192 3.94 -3.62 1.82
N LEU A 193 4.16 -3.42 0.52
CA LEU A 193 4.64 -2.14 -0.03
C LEU A 193 3.51 -1.16 -0.34
N TRP A 194 2.26 -1.63 -0.36
CA TRP A 194 1.12 -0.88 -0.89
C TRP A 194 -0.12 -0.89 0.01
N VAL A 195 -0.27 -1.92 0.83
CA VAL A 195 -1.43 -2.13 1.69
C VAL A 195 -0.99 -2.09 3.13
N TRP A 196 -1.57 -1.15 3.89
CA TRP A 196 -1.39 -1.05 5.32
C TRP A 196 -2.27 -2.07 6.04
N SER A 197 -1.73 -2.73 7.06
CA SER A 197 -2.52 -3.56 7.97
C SER A 197 -2.50 -2.96 9.36
N TYR A 198 -3.68 -2.83 9.98
CA TYR A 198 -3.82 -2.20 11.29
C TYR A 198 -4.80 -2.96 12.18
N ARG A 199 -4.62 -2.79 13.49
CA ARG A 199 -5.55 -3.33 14.49
C ARG A 199 -6.62 -2.28 14.81
N GLY A 200 -7.89 -2.70 14.80
CA GLY A 200 -8.99 -1.85 15.26
C GLY A 200 -8.89 -1.51 16.75
N LEU A 201 -9.50 -0.41 17.14
CA LEU A 201 -9.40 0.17 18.50
C LEU A 201 -10.24 -0.57 19.57
N SER A 202 -11.11 -1.49 19.16
CA SER A 202 -11.97 -2.23 20.08
C SER A 202 -11.19 -3.34 20.79
N GLU A 203 -11.15 -3.30 22.12
CA GLU A 203 -10.53 -4.36 22.92
C GLU A 203 -11.43 -5.59 23.08
N GLU A 204 -12.76 -5.41 23.12
CA GLU A 204 -13.72 -6.52 23.29
C GLU A 204 -13.91 -7.35 22.02
N LYS A 205 -13.77 -6.69 20.85
CA LYS A 205 -13.96 -7.29 19.52
C LYS A 205 -12.87 -6.76 18.60
N PRO A 206 -11.62 -7.22 18.80
CA PRO A 206 -10.50 -6.76 18.01
C PRO A 206 -10.72 -7.09 16.54
N THR A 207 -10.17 -6.24 15.68
CA THR A 207 -10.12 -6.51 14.24
C THR A 207 -8.70 -6.30 13.76
N ILE A 208 -8.30 -7.02 12.72
CA ILE A 208 -7.08 -6.73 11.96
C ILE A 208 -7.52 -6.56 10.52
N GLN A 209 -7.25 -5.40 9.93
CA GLN A 209 -7.83 -4.99 8.66
C GLN A 209 -6.78 -4.38 7.74
N THR A 210 -7.06 -4.41 6.44
CA THR A 210 -6.26 -3.75 5.42
C THR A 210 -6.77 -2.34 5.12
N GLN A 211 -5.87 -1.49 4.63
CA GLN A 211 -6.17 -0.23 3.97
C GLN A 211 -5.22 -0.06 2.78
N GLY A 212 -5.79 0.05 1.58
CA GLY A 212 -5.05 0.27 0.34
C GLY A 212 -5.56 -0.58 -0.83
N LEU A 213 -6.36 -1.62 -0.58
CA LEU A 213 -6.99 -2.40 -1.65
C LEU A 213 -7.99 -1.60 -2.47
N ALA A 214 -8.60 -0.58 -1.86
CA ALA A 214 -9.45 0.37 -2.58
C ALA A 214 -8.72 1.11 -3.72
N GLU A 215 -7.38 1.30 -3.62
CA GLU A 215 -6.57 1.88 -4.70
C GLU A 215 -6.54 1.00 -5.95
N PHE A 216 -6.71 -0.31 -5.76
CA PHE A 216 -6.82 -1.32 -6.81
C PHE A 216 -8.28 -1.55 -7.25
N GLY A 217 -9.24 -0.84 -6.66
CA GLY A 217 -10.66 -1.06 -6.94
C GLY A 217 -11.20 -2.34 -6.32
N LEU A 218 -10.61 -2.79 -5.22
CA LEU A 218 -10.93 -4.03 -4.51
C LEU A 218 -11.47 -3.71 -3.10
N PRO A 219 -12.32 -4.57 -2.52
CA PRO A 219 -12.71 -4.41 -1.13
C PRO A 219 -11.51 -4.57 -0.21
N GLU A 220 -11.52 -3.83 0.89
CA GLU A 220 -10.59 -4.09 2.00
C GLU A 220 -10.92 -5.44 2.63
N LEU A 221 -9.94 -6.06 3.27
CA LEU A 221 -10.05 -7.35 3.92
C LEU A 221 -9.80 -7.17 5.42
N GLY A 222 -10.50 -7.95 6.24
CA GLY A 222 -10.26 -7.93 7.67
C GLY A 222 -10.68 -9.21 8.36
N PHE A 223 -10.08 -9.49 9.51
CA PHE A 223 -10.56 -10.49 10.44
C PHE A 223 -11.30 -9.83 11.58
N PHE A 224 -12.43 -10.40 11.96
CA PHE A 224 -13.23 -9.96 13.08
C PHE A 224 -13.11 -10.94 14.24
N ASP A 225 -12.64 -10.43 15.38
CA ASP A 225 -12.40 -11.19 16.61
C ASP A 225 -11.63 -12.50 16.35
N PRO A 226 -10.43 -12.43 15.70
CA PRO A 226 -9.68 -13.63 15.37
C PRO A 226 -9.15 -14.32 16.63
N GLU A 227 -9.22 -15.66 16.64
CA GLU A 227 -8.63 -16.53 17.66
C GLU A 227 -7.16 -16.86 17.33
N LEU A 228 -6.80 -16.81 16.05
CA LEU A 228 -5.43 -17.05 15.60
C LEU A 228 -4.45 -15.93 16.02
N PRO A 229 -3.15 -16.26 16.15
CA PRO A 229 -2.10 -15.28 16.37
C PRO A 229 -2.11 -14.16 15.31
N ALA A 230 -1.85 -12.93 15.74
CA ALA A 230 -1.87 -11.75 14.85
C ALA A 230 -0.95 -11.91 13.63
N GLN A 231 0.20 -12.59 13.77
CA GLN A 231 1.11 -12.84 12.67
C GLN A 231 0.50 -13.76 11.60
N ASP A 232 -0.25 -14.78 12.01
CA ASP A 232 -0.92 -15.68 11.08
C ASP A 232 -2.05 -14.96 10.36
N ILE A 233 -2.82 -14.14 11.08
CA ILE A 233 -3.84 -13.26 10.49
C ILE A 233 -3.23 -12.31 9.45
N LEU A 234 -2.09 -11.69 9.76
CA LEU A 234 -1.38 -10.82 8.80
C LEU A 234 -0.92 -11.61 7.56
N ASN A 235 -0.41 -12.83 7.73
CA ASN A 235 -0.01 -13.68 6.62
C ASN A 235 -1.21 -14.05 5.73
N TYR A 236 -2.36 -14.38 6.32
CA TYR A 236 -3.60 -14.61 5.57
C TYR A 236 -4.01 -13.34 4.82
N LEU A 237 -4.10 -12.20 5.49
CA LEU A 237 -4.49 -10.94 4.85
C LEU A 237 -3.56 -10.58 3.68
N PHE A 238 -2.24 -10.75 3.82
CA PHE A 238 -1.30 -10.49 2.73
C PHE A 238 -1.48 -11.47 1.56
N THR A 239 -1.68 -12.74 1.84
CA THR A 239 -1.89 -13.77 0.81
C THR A 239 -3.21 -13.52 0.05
N MET A 240 -4.28 -13.25 0.79
CA MET A 240 -5.60 -12.98 0.23
C MET A 240 -5.61 -11.67 -0.56
N ALA A 241 -4.99 -10.61 -0.04
CA ALA A 241 -4.80 -9.35 -0.76
C ALA A 241 -4.01 -9.56 -2.06
N SER A 242 -2.96 -10.37 -2.02
CA SER A 242 -2.17 -10.74 -3.21
C SER A 242 -3.07 -11.36 -4.26
N TRP A 243 -3.87 -12.36 -3.90
CA TRP A 243 -4.80 -13.01 -4.84
C TRP A 243 -5.89 -12.10 -5.39
N GLN A 244 -6.34 -11.09 -4.63
CA GLN A 244 -7.25 -10.09 -5.18
C GLN A 244 -6.54 -9.19 -6.20
N ILE A 245 -5.32 -8.73 -5.90
CA ILE A 245 -4.55 -7.82 -6.76
C ILE A 245 -4.10 -8.51 -8.04
N THR A 246 -3.71 -9.78 -7.99
CA THR A 246 -3.35 -10.58 -9.16
C THR A 246 -4.57 -11.04 -9.97
N GLY A 247 -5.78 -10.87 -9.43
CA GLY A 247 -7.02 -11.32 -10.06
C GLY A 247 -7.29 -12.82 -9.91
N LYS A 248 -6.49 -13.54 -9.13
CA LYS A 248 -6.68 -14.97 -8.84
C LYS A 248 -7.99 -15.25 -8.09
N GLN A 249 -8.33 -14.42 -7.11
CA GLN A 249 -9.54 -14.60 -6.31
C GLN A 249 -10.11 -13.26 -5.86
N LEU A 250 -11.41 -13.06 -6.05
CA LEU A 250 -12.15 -11.92 -5.48
C LEU A 250 -13.02 -12.43 -4.33
N TYR A 251 -12.81 -11.90 -3.13
CA TYR A 251 -13.61 -12.23 -1.96
C TYR A 251 -14.94 -11.48 -2.00
N ARG A 252 -16.02 -12.15 -1.62
CA ARG A 252 -17.39 -11.64 -1.70
C ARG A 252 -18.12 -11.85 -0.39
N ASP A 253 -19.19 -11.09 -0.19
CA ASP A 253 -20.09 -11.27 0.95
C ASP A 253 -20.69 -12.69 1.00
N MET A 254 -20.81 -13.24 2.21
CA MET A 254 -21.43 -14.54 2.51
C MET A 254 -20.78 -15.75 1.82
N ALA A 255 -19.49 -15.68 1.51
CA ALA A 255 -18.73 -16.81 0.97
C ALA A 255 -18.07 -17.62 2.09
N LEU A 256 -17.98 -18.93 1.90
CA LEU A 256 -17.15 -19.81 2.73
C LEU A 256 -15.73 -19.81 2.18
N ILE A 257 -14.77 -19.48 3.03
CA ILE A 257 -13.36 -19.39 2.68
C ILE A 257 -12.58 -20.41 3.51
N PRO A 258 -11.95 -21.40 2.88
CA PRO A 258 -11.03 -22.30 3.59
C PRO A 258 -9.74 -21.54 3.89
N LEU A 259 -9.37 -21.47 5.17
CA LEU A 259 -8.05 -20.98 5.60
C LEU A 259 -7.03 -22.12 5.62
N THR A 260 -7.47 -23.29 6.10
CA THR A 260 -6.70 -24.54 6.14
C THR A 260 -7.60 -25.71 5.71
N GLU A 261 -7.08 -26.94 5.75
CA GLU A 261 -7.91 -28.14 5.55
C GLU A 261 -8.95 -28.35 6.66
N GLU A 262 -8.73 -27.77 7.85
CA GLU A 262 -9.57 -27.97 9.05
C GLU A 262 -10.35 -26.72 9.47
N THR A 263 -9.97 -25.54 8.94
CA THR A 263 -10.54 -24.25 9.34
C THR A 263 -11.18 -23.55 8.14
N GLU A 264 -12.47 -23.28 8.26
CA GLU A 264 -13.23 -22.46 7.32
C GLU A 264 -13.80 -21.24 8.03
N VAL A 265 -13.86 -20.12 7.31
CA VAL A 265 -14.41 -18.86 7.80
C VAL A 265 -15.49 -18.35 6.86
N VAL A 266 -16.47 -17.65 7.42
CA VAL A 266 -17.52 -17.00 6.64
C VAL A 266 -17.13 -15.55 6.43
N SER A 267 -17.13 -15.11 5.17
CA SER A 267 -16.97 -13.70 4.85
C SER A 267 -18.29 -12.94 5.03
N LYS A 268 -18.21 -11.74 5.59
CA LYS A 268 -19.32 -10.81 5.73
C LYS A 268 -18.88 -9.41 5.34
N GLN A 269 -19.60 -8.79 4.44
CA GLN A 269 -19.35 -7.43 4.03
C GLN A 269 -19.90 -6.44 5.06
N ASP A 270 -19.07 -5.51 5.49
CA ASP A 270 -19.47 -4.30 6.21
C ASP A 270 -18.85 -3.09 5.53
N ALA A 271 -19.71 -2.23 4.97
CA ALA A 271 -19.34 -1.14 4.08
C ALA A 271 -18.38 -1.60 2.94
N GLU A 272 -17.13 -1.12 2.98
CA GLU A 272 -16.11 -1.34 1.95
C GLU A 272 -15.15 -2.50 2.32
N THR A 273 -15.36 -3.15 3.47
CA THR A 273 -14.51 -4.22 4.00
C THR A 273 -15.24 -5.56 3.98
N ILE A 274 -14.54 -6.61 3.58
CA ILE A 274 -14.96 -8.01 3.77
C ILE A 274 -14.30 -8.52 5.04
N PHE A 275 -15.12 -8.77 6.08
CA PHE A 275 -14.67 -9.37 7.32
C PHE A 275 -14.81 -10.89 7.28
N PHE A 276 -13.76 -11.59 7.67
CA PHE A 276 -13.78 -13.02 7.93
C PHE A 276 -14.15 -13.24 9.39
N ILE A 277 -15.23 -14.00 9.62
CA ILE A 277 -15.79 -14.30 10.94
C ILE A 277 -15.36 -15.71 11.34
N GLY A 278 -14.73 -15.81 12.50
CA GLY A 278 -14.00 -17.01 12.89
C GLY A 278 -12.62 -17.04 12.21
N GLY A 279 -11.73 -17.86 12.73
CA GLY A 279 -10.31 -17.85 12.36
C GLY A 279 -9.47 -17.81 13.61
#